data_AF-A0A915EFN6-F1
#
_entry.id   AF-A0A915EFN6-F1
#
_cell.length_a   1.000
_cell.length_b   1.000
_cell.length_c   1.000
_cell.angle_alpha   90.00
_cell.angle_beta   90.00
_cell.angle_gamma   90.00
#
_symmetry.space_group_name_H-M   'P 1'
#
loop_
_entity.id
_entity.type
_entity.pdbx_description
1 polymer ?
#
loop_
_entity_poly.entity_id
_entity_poly.type
_entity_poly.pdbx_seq_one_letter_code
_entity_poly.pdbx_strand_id
1 'polypeptide(L)'
;MREPLIFSINYTAYSKVMVTSEWLIRISNYNVLFAQISDSRFFVVNSNDHPYLSNEMNGIQLIDIRVESISGVFKPFFIRVNSQEMLDNLRDTLGRPIEISESLTLAQPLHDRFVVEFVKLVKSNPKYKCENKESLDPCLGCSSTTSEVKINKTCVDSLILAADEGERRCQSCSCRPMWCARCMGRIFASKQNQQTPEIWMAGRAPCPTCRATFCALDVCFLE
;
A
#
# COMPACT_ATOMS: atom_id res chain seq x y z
N MET A 1 19.16 -18.45 -39.24
CA MET A 1 18.92 -17.02 -38.96
C MET A 1 18.01 -16.97 -37.75
N ARG A 2 18.57 -16.80 -36.54
CA ARG A 2 17.82 -16.77 -35.27
C ARG A 2 17.79 -15.33 -34.81
N GLU A 3 16.73 -14.59 -35.13
CA GLU A 3 16.44 -13.36 -34.38
C GLU A 3 15.86 -13.75 -33.02
N PRO A 4 16.27 -13.03 -31.96
CA PRO A 4 16.53 -13.65 -30.68
C PRO A 4 15.26 -13.70 -29.84
N LEU A 5 15.18 -14.72 -28.98
CA LEU A 5 14.36 -14.63 -27.78
C LEU A 5 14.67 -13.31 -27.08
N ILE A 6 13.69 -12.41 -27.02
CA ILE A 6 13.90 -11.05 -26.52
C ILE A 6 13.91 -11.09 -24.98
N PHE A 7 13.04 -11.93 -24.40
CA PHE A 7 12.92 -12.04 -22.96
C PHE A 7 12.45 -13.42 -22.53
N SER A 8 12.90 -13.88 -21.36
CA SER A 8 12.59 -15.22 -20.85
C SER A 8 12.56 -15.23 -19.33
N ILE A 9 11.40 -15.58 -18.75
CA ILE A 9 11.21 -15.74 -17.31
C ILE A 9 11.20 -17.23 -16.98
N ASN A 10 12.08 -17.68 -16.07
CA ASN A 10 12.06 -19.05 -15.56
C ASN A 10 11.43 -19.04 -14.16
N TYR A 11 10.35 -19.81 -13.96
CA TYR A 11 9.68 -19.94 -12.67
C TYR A 11 10.22 -21.10 -11.85
N THR A 12 10.40 -22.24 -12.50
CA THR A 12 10.95 -23.48 -11.94
C THR A 12 11.77 -24.17 -13.03
N ALA A 13 12.40 -25.30 -12.72
CA ALA A 13 13.10 -26.11 -13.72
C ALA A 13 12.20 -26.54 -14.91
N TYR A 14 10.88 -26.46 -14.76
CA TYR A 14 9.93 -26.98 -15.74
C TYR A 14 8.80 -26.00 -16.14
N SER A 15 8.89 -24.74 -15.71
CA SER A 15 7.97 -23.71 -16.21
C SER A 15 8.72 -22.45 -16.59
N LYS A 16 8.45 -22.00 -17.81
CA LYS A 16 9.15 -20.90 -18.45
C LYS A 16 8.18 -20.08 -19.29
N VAL A 17 8.30 -18.77 -19.25
CA VAL A 17 7.65 -17.85 -20.19
C VAL A 17 8.72 -17.29 -21.12
N MET A 18 8.44 -17.34 -22.42
CA MET A 18 9.28 -16.77 -23.46
C MET A 18 8.50 -15.69 -24.19
N VAL A 19 9.16 -14.56 -24.44
CA VAL A 19 8.62 -13.45 -25.22
C VAL A 19 9.45 -13.29 -26.48
N THR A 20 8.79 -13.36 -27.62
CA THR A 20 9.34 -13.05 -28.94
C THR A 20 8.78 -11.70 -29.41
N SER A 21 9.09 -11.28 -30.64
CA SER A 21 8.55 -10.04 -31.21
C SER A 21 7.01 -10.02 -31.30
N GLU A 22 6.39 -11.17 -31.56
CA GLU A 22 4.94 -11.26 -31.84
C GLU A 22 4.19 -12.21 -30.90
N TRP A 23 4.92 -13.04 -30.16
CA TRP A 23 4.34 -14.13 -29.37
C TRP A 23 4.83 -14.15 -27.95
N LEU A 24 3.88 -14.37 -27.07
CA LEU A 24 4.08 -14.74 -25.69
C LEU A 24 3.80 -16.22 -25.53
N ILE A 25 4.79 -16.97 -25.07
CA ILE A 25 4.74 -18.43 -25.00
C ILE A 25 4.95 -18.83 -23.54
N ARG A 26 3.94 -19.46 -22.93
CA ARG A 26 4.05 -20.05 -21.61
C ARG A 26 4.19 -21.56 -21.73
N ILE A 27 5.33 -22.07 -21.28
CA ILE A 27 5.64 -23.49 -21.25
C ILE A 27 5.49 -23.97 -19.80
N SER A 28 4.73 -25.04 -19.62
CA SER A 28 4.67 -25.81 -18.38
C SER A 28 4.99 -27.29 -18.66
N ASN A 29 4.96 -28.11 -17.62
CA ASN A 29 5.12 -29.56 -17.73
C ASN A 29 4.13 -30.25 -18.70
N TYR A 30 2.91 -29.70 -18.82
CA TYR A 30 1.80 -30.42 -19.47
C TYR A 30 1.13 -29.62 -20.58
N ASN A 31 1.45 -28.34 -20.71
CA ASN A 31 0.88 -27.50 -21.75
C ASN A 31 1.87 -26.43 -22.23
N VAL A 32 1.68 -26.04 -23.48
CA VAL A 32 2.29 -24.85 -24.07
C VAL A 32 1.16 -23.94 -24.50
N LEU A 33 1.12 -22.74 -23.95
CA LEU A 33 0.16 -21.71 -24.28
C LEU A 33 0.83 -20.68 -25.16
N PHE A 34 0.17 -20.32 -26.25
CA PHE A 34 0.60 -19.29 -27.18
C PHE A 34 -0.40 -18.13 -27.12
N ALA A 35 0.12 -16.93 -26.97
CA ALA A 35 -0.65 -15.70 -27.03
C ALA A 35 0.04 -14.75 -28.01
N GLN A 36 -0.70 -14.26 -29.01
CA GLN A 36 -0.17 -13.25 -29.91
C GLN A 36 -0.22 -11.89 -29.21
N ILE A 37 0.90 -11.16 -29.16
CA ILE A 37 1.01 -9.90 -28.39
C ILE A 37 0.01 -8.86 -28.91
N SER A 38 -0.24 -8.83 -30.23
CA SER A 38 -1.21 -7.93 -30.87
C SER A 38 -2.66 -8.19 -30.45
N ASP A 39 -3.00 -9.44 -30.13
CA ASP A 39 -4.32 -9.90 -29.67
C ASP A 39 -4.38 -10.10 -28.13
N SER A 40 -3.35 -9.68 -27.40
CA SER A 40 -3.28 -9.85 -25.95
C SER A 40 -3.53 -8.54 -25.20
N ARG A 41 -4.33 -8.62 -24.13
CA ARG A 41 -4.40 -7.64 -23.05
C ARG A 41 -3.67 -8.16 -21.83
N PHE A 42 -2.93 -7.29 -21.18
CA PHE A 42 -2.13 -7.61 -20.01
C PHE A 42 -2.68 -6.83 -18.82
N PHE A 43 -3.11 -7.55 -17.79
CA PHE A 43 -3.65 -6.97 -16.57
C PHE A 43 -2.78 -7.33 -15.39
N VAL A 44 -2.30 -6.35 -14.62
CA VAL A 44 -1.71 -6.67 -13.31
C VAL A 44 -2.81 -7.15 -12.38
N VAL A 45 -2.58 -8.27 -11.68
CA VAL A 45 -3.46 -8.93 -10.70
C VAL A 45 -2.69 -9.11 -9.37
N ASN A 46 -3.38 -8.97 -8.24
CA ASN A 46 -2.79 -9.11 -6.90
C ASN A 46 -2.79 -10.60 -6.52
N SER A 47 -1.74 -11.06 -5.86
CA SER A 47 -1.52 -12.47 -5.50
C SER A 47 -2.60 -13.05 -4.56
N ASN A 48 -3.49 -12.21 -4.00
CA ASN A 48 -4.55 -12.60 -3.07
C ASN A 48 -5.83 -13.15 -3.73
N ASP A 49 -6.02 -13.02 -5.05
CA ASP A 49 -7.24 -13.51 -5.72
C ASP A 49 -7.23 -15.01 -6.06
N HIS A 50 -6.29 -15.78 -5.49
CA HIS A 50 -6.23 -17.23 -5.65
C HIS A 50 -6.53 -17.98 -4.34
N PRO A 51 -7.57 -18.84 -4.30
CA PRO A 51 -7.85 -19.69 -3.14
C PRO A 51 -6.84 -20.84 -2.90
N TYR A 52 -5.77 -20.94 -3.71
CA TYR A 52 -4.82 -22.06 -3.69
C TYR A 52 -3.34 -21.69 -3.61
N LEU A 53 -2.98 -20.41 -3.47
CA LEU A 53 -1.58 -20.00 -3.44
C LEU A 53 -1.33 -19.04 -2.26
N SER A 54 -1.12 -19.64 -1.09
CA SER A 54 -0.60 -18.95 0.08
C SER A 54 0.80 -18.40 -0.23
N ASN A 55 0.92 -17.10 -0.05
CA ASN A 55 2.16 -16.33 -0.09
C ASN A 55 3.03 -16.74 1.11
N GLU A 56 3.76 -17.85 0.99
CA GLU A 56 4.71 -18.27 2.01
C GLU A 56 6.15 -18.01 1.59
N MET A 57 6.83 -17.30 2.48
CA MET A 57 8.27 -17.12 2.65
C MET A 57 8.98 -16.05 1.80
N ASN A 58 9.51 -15.07 2.55
CA ASN A 58 10.30 -13.90 2.17
C ASN A 58 9.52 -12.77 1.49
N GLY A 59 9.73 -11.54 1.96
CA GLY A 59 9.09 -10.29 1.50
C GLY A 59 9.41 -9.88 0.06
N ILE A 60 9.42 -10.83 -0.87
CA ILE A 60 9.51 -10.63 -2.32
C ILE A 60 8.08 -10.41 -2.80
N GLN A 61 7.78 -9.18 -3.21
CA GLN A 61 6.49 -8.84 -3.80
C GLN A 61 6.38 -9.50 -5.18
N LEU A 62 5.65 -10.61 -5.26
CA LEU A 62 5.32 -11.26 -6.52
C LEU A 62 4.14 -10.51 -7.17
N ILE A 63 4.31 -10.14 -8.43
CA ILE A 63 3.30 -9.46 -9.23
C ILE A 63 2.77 -10.47 -10.23
N ASP A 64 1.46 -10.75 -10.19
CA ASP A 64 0.81 -11.63 -11.16
C ASP A 64 0.25 -10.78 -12.30
N ILE A 65 0.44 -11.21 -13.54
CA ILE A 65 0.00 -10.54 -14.76
C ILE A 65 -0.92 -11.51 -15.50
N ARG A 66 -2.19 -11.16 -15.61
CA ARG A 66 -3.20 -11.90 -16.36
C ARG A 66 -3.13 -11.49 -17.83
N VAL A 67 -3.02 -12.49 -18.70
CA VAL A 67 -2.99 -12.34 -20.15
C VAL A 67 -4.33 -12.82 -20.69
N GLU A 68 -5.05 -11.95 -21.38
CA GLU A 68 -6.36 -12.25 -21.99
C GLU A 68 -6.33 -12.00 -23.49
N SER A 69 -7.07 -12.82 -24.25
CA SER A 69 -7.25 -12.58 -25.69
C SER A 69 -8.33 -11.52 -25.92
N ILE A 70 -8.05 -10.56 -26.80
CA ILE A 70 -9.03 -9.54 -27.22
C ILE A 70 -10.12 -10.20 -28.07
N SER A 71 -9.75 -11.11 -28.96
CA SER A 71 -10.65 -11.83 -29.86
C SER A 71 -11.22 -13.14 -29.29
N GLY A 72 -10.76 -13.56 -28.11
CA GLY A 72 -11.20 -14.80 -27.44
C GLY A 72 -10.56 -16.08 -27.98
N VAL A 73 -9.45 -15.99 -28.71
CA VAL A 73 -8.78 -17.11 -29.39
C VAL A 73 -8.05 -18.05 -28.42
N PHE A 74 -7.66 -17.56 -27.24
CA PHE A 74 -7.03 -18.38 -26.21
C PHE A 74 -7.61 -18.13 -24.82
N LYS A 75 -7.51 -19.15 -23.96
CA LYS A 75 -7.94 -19.06 -22.56
C LYS A 75 -6.98 -18.18 -21.76
N PRO A 76 -7.48 -17.26 -20.91
CA PRO A 76 -6.64 -16.44 -20.05
C PRO A 76 -5.65 -17.25 -19.22
N PHE A 77 -4.44 -16.74 -19.07
CA PHE A 77 -3.42 -17.33 -18.22
C PHE A 77 -2.59 -16.27 -17.51
N PHE A 78 -1.86 -16.69 -16.47
CA PHE A 78 -1.08 -15.78 -15.63
C PHE A 78 0.43 -15.91 -15.89
N ILE A 79 1.13 -14.80 -15.72
CA ILE A 79 2.59 -14.67 -15.75
C ILE A 79 2.98 -14.00 -14.44
N ARG A 80 3.93 -14.57 -13.71
CA ARG A 80 4.42 -13.99 -12.46
C ARG A 80 5.73 -13.24 -12.69
N VAL A 81 5.97 -12.14 -11.99
CA VAL A 81 7.27 -11.46 -11.97
C VAL A 81 7.62 -11.15 -10.52
N ASN A 82 8.91 -11.19 -10.18
CA ASN A 82 9.39 -11.05 -8.80
C ASN A 82 10.11 -9.73 -8.52
N SER A 83 10.26 -8.86 -9.53
CA SER A 83 10.92 -7.56 -9.41
C SER A 83 10.28 -6.53 -10.34
N GLN A 84 10.32 -5.25 -9.93
CA GLN A 84 9.90 -4.12 -10.76
C GLN A 84 10.76 -4.01 -12.02
N GLU A 85 12.07 -4.29 -11.93
CA GLU A 85 12.98 -4.29 -13.07
C GLU A 85 12.58 -5.33 -14.15
N MET A 86 12.12 -6.53 -13.75
CA MET A 86 11.61 -7.50 -14.72
C MET A 86 10.27 -7.10 -15.30
N LEU A 87 9.44 -6.37 -14.55
CA LEU A 87 8.19 -5.82 -15.07
C LEU A 87 8.48 -4.74 -16.12
N ASP A 88 9.44 -3.85 -15.87
CA ASP A 88 9.86 -2.80 -16.80
C ASP A 88 10.46 -3.42 -18.08
N ASN A 89 11.34 -4.40 -17.95
CA ASN A 89 11.89 -5.14 -19.10
C ASN A 89 10.80 -5.87 -19.90
N LEU A 90 9.82 -6.47 -19.23
CA LEU A 90 8.68 -7.12 -19.88
C LEU A 90 7.82 -6.07 -20.61
N ARG A 91 7.58 -4.91 -20.00
CA ARG A 91 6.83 -3.81 -20.60
C ARG A 91 7.53 -3.27 -21.85
N ASP A 92 8.84 -3.06 -21.78
CA ASP A 92 9.66 -2.61 -22.90
C ASP A 92 9.67 -3.64 -24.04
N THR A 93 9.72 -4.92 -23.69
CA THR A 93 9.67 -6.03 -24.67
C THR A 93 8.31 -6.16 -25.34
N LEU A 94 7.22 -5.98 -24.59
CA LEU A 94 5.86 -6.11 -25.11
C LEU A 94 5.45 -4.90 -25.99
N GLY A 95 6.13 -3.75 -25.86
CA GLY A 95 5.83 -2.54 -26.62
C GLY A 95 4.40 -2.00 -26.43
N ARG A 96 3.70 -2.49 -25.39
CA ARG A 96 2.30 -2.22 -25.09
C ARG A 96 2.11 -1.90 -23.62
N PRO A 97 1.17 -1.02 -23.27
CA PRO A 97 0.86 -0.75 -21.87
C PRO A 97 0.30 -2.02 -21.23
N ILE A 98 0.84 -2.40 -20.08
CA ILE A 98 0.22 -3.36 -19.18
C ILE A 98 -0.83 -2.57 -18.40
N GLU A 99 -2.10 -2.88 -18.64
CA GLU A 99 -3.22 -2.24 -17.98
C GLU A 99 -3.29 -2.72 -16.53
N ILE A 100 -3.65 -1.81 -15.62
CA ILE A 100 -3.96 -2.19 -14.24
C ILE A 100 -5.43 -2.56 -14.26
N SER A 101 -5.77 -3.80 -13.87
CA SER A 101 -7.18 -4.22 -13.85
C SER A 101 -8.01 -3.27 -13.00
N GLU A 102 -9.24 -2.93 -13.41
CA GLU A 102 -10.14 -2.05 -12.63
C GLU A 102 -10.53 -2.68 -11.27
N SER A 103 -10.44 -4.02 -11.15
CA SER A 103 -10.56 -4.75 -9.88
C SER A 103 -9.27 -4.74 -9.05
N LEU A 104 -8.16 -4.22 -9.60
CA LEU A 104 -6.97 -3.87 -8.86
C LEU A 104 -7.14 -2.49 -8.21
N THR A 105 -7.80 -2.49 -7.07
CA THR A 105 -7.27 -1.66 -5.98
C THR A 105 -5.89 -2.25 -5.68
N LEU A 106 -4.84 -1.73 -6.33
CA LEU A 106 -3.46 -1.89 -5.87
C LEU A 106 -3.55 -1.80 -4.35
N ALA A 107 -3.18 -2.87 -3.65
CA ALA A 107 -3.25 -2.87 -2.20
C ALA A 107 -2.39 -1.69 -1.75
N GLN A 108 -3.04 -0.56 -1.46
CA GLN A 108 -2.36 0.62 -0.99
C GLN A 108 -1.50 0.14 0.17
N PRO A 109 -0.23 0.56 0.25
CA PRO A 109 0.64 0.17 1.36
C PRO A 109 -0.18 0.25 2.64
N LEU A 110 -0.12 -0.77 3.49
CA LEU A 110 -0.95 -0.87 4.70
C LEU A 110 -0.99 0.47 5.47
N HIS A 111 0.15 1.16 5.48
CA HIS A 111 0.34 2.49 6.02
C HIS A 111 -0.55 3.58 5.38
N ASP A 112 -0.69 3.61 4.05
CA ASP A 112 -1.58 4.55 3.36
C ASP A 112 -3.06 4.21 3.60
N ARG A 113 -3.44 2.92 3.65
CA ARG A 113 -4.80 2.51 4.05
C ARG A 113 -5.11 2.97 5.48
N PHE A 114 -4.18 2.74 6.40
CA PHE A 114 -4.29 3.18 7.77
C PHE A 114 -4.45 4.71 7.84
N VAL A 115 -3.65 5.48 7.10
CA VAL A 115 -3.74 6.94 7.10
C VAL A 115 -5.12 7.42 6.65
N VAL A 116 -5.73 6.76 5.67
CA VAL A 116 -7.10 7.09 5.24
C VAL A 116 -8.10 6.87 6.37
N GLU A 117 -8.06 5.72 7.04
CA GLU A 117 -8.96 5.43 8.17
C GLU A 117 -8.69 6.31 9.39
N PHE A 118 -7.42 6.60 9.68
CA PHE A 118 -7.01 7.51 10.74
C PHE A 118 -7.59 8.90 10.52
N VAL A 119 -7.48 9.45 9.32
CA VAL A 119 -8.03 10.77 8.99
C VAL A 119 -9.57 10.77 9.12
N LYS A 120 -10.26 9.70 8.74
CA LYS A 120 -11.72 9.57 8.95
C LYS A 120 -12.10 9.60 10.42
N LEU A 121 -11.36 8.88 11.27
CA LEU A 121 -11.57 8.90 12.72
C LEU A 121 -11.32 10.30 13.29
N VAL A 122 -10.21 10.94 12.92
CA VAL A 122 -9.86 12.29 13.39
C VAL A 122 -10.88 13.34 12.96
N LYS A 123 -11.53 13.18 11.79
CA LYS A 123 -12.63 14.06 11.36
C LYS A 123 -13.87 13.97 12.27
N SER A 124 -14.04 12.85 12.96
CA SER A 124 -15.15 12.61 13.89
C SER A 124 -14.84 13.11 15.31
N ASN A 125 -13.58 13.43 15.61
CA ASN A 125 -13.17 13.95 16.91
C ASN A 125 -13.63 15.41 17.09
N PRO A 126 -13.79 15.88 18.34
CA PRO A 126 -14.04 17.29 18.62
C PRO A 126 -12.96 18.18 18.01
N LYS A 127 -13.37 19.28 17.38
CA LYS A 127 -12.41 20.24 16.82
C LYS A 127 -11.80 21.12 17.91
N TYR A 128 -10.57 21.55 17.68
CA TYR A 128 -9.84 22.45 18.57
C TYR A 128 -9.95 23.89 18.07
N LYS A 129 -10.55 24.77 18.87
CA LYS A 129 -10.65 26.20 18.55
C LYS A 129 -9.27 26.84 18.53
N CYS A 130 -8.85 27.32 17.37
CA CYS A 130 -7.56 27.97 17.17
C CYS A 130 -7.77 29.46 16.89
N GLU A 131 -7.30 30.31 17.79
CA GLU A 131 -7.47 31.77 17.68
C GLU A 131 -6.74 32.35 16.46
N ASN A 132 -5.62 31.74 16.03
CA ASN A 132 -4.77 32.24 14.96
C ASN A 132 -4.64 31.24 13.80
N LYS A 133 -5.73 30.98 13.07
CA LYS A 133 -5.70 30.12 11.87
C LYS A 133 -4.91 30.70 10.70
N GLU A 134 -4.89 32.03 10.56
CA GLU A 134 -4.24 32.71 9.44
C GLU A 134 -2.71 32.69 9.52
N SER A 135 -2.15 32.41 10.70
CA SER A 135 -0.70 32.36 10.92
C SER A 135 -0.14 30.93 11.03
N LEU A 136 -0.84 29.94 10.46
CA LEU A 136 -0.42 28.54 10.53
C LEU A 136 0.65 28.23 9.48
N ASP A 137 1.80 27.75 9.95
CA ASP A 137 2.88 27.32 9.07
C ASP A 137 2.49 26.09 8.23
N PRO A 138 3.11 25.90 7.06
CA PRO A 138 3.04 24.65 6.31
C PRO A 138 3.39 23.44 7.18
N CYS A 139 2.73 22.31 6.92
CA CYS A 139 2.99 21.06 7.62
C CYS A 139 4.47 20.68 7.53
N LEU A 140 5.11 20.42 8.67
CA LEU A 140 6.53 20.04 8.74
C LEU A 140 6.87 18.73 8.03
N GLY A 141 5.87 17.89 7.76
CA GLY A 141 6.08 16.58 7.12
C GLY A 141 6.04 16.61 5.60
N CYS A 142 5.05 17.29 5.01
CA CYS A 142 4.84 17.28 3.57
C CYS A 142 5.08 18.64 2.89
N SER A 143 5.10 19.74 3.65
CA SER A 143 5.18 21.13 3.16
C SER A 143 4.14 21.50 2.09
N SER A 144 3.16 20.63 1.82
CA SER A 144 2.21 20.75 0.71
C SER A 144 0.88 21.33 1.17
N THR A 145 0.57 21.19 2.46
CA THR A 145 -0.67 21.67 3.08
C THR A 145 -0.30 22.43 4.34
N THR A 146 -1.15 23.37 4.75
CA THR A 146 -1.01 24.04 6.05
C THR A 146 -1.23 23.06 7.20
N SER A 147 -0.70 23.42 8.37
CA SER A 147 -0.94 22.67 9.60
C SER A 147 -2.42 22.76 9.97
N GLU A 148 -3.09 21.61 10.15
CA GLU A 148 -4.55 21.55 10.30
C GLU A 148 -5.00 20.68 11.48
N VAL A 149 -4.06 20.05 12.19
CA VAL A 149 -4.36 19.23 13.37
C VAL A 149 -3.54 19.63 14.60
N LYS A 150 -4.14 19.47 15.78
CA LYS A 150 -3.50 19.61 17.09
C LYS A 150 -3.74 18.36 17.92
N ILE A 151 -2.75 17.96 18.69
CA ILE A 151 -2.91 16.94 19.73
C ILE A 151 -3.46 17.64 20.97
N ASN A 152 -4.68 17.29 21.38
CA ASN A 152 -5.34 17.77 22.59
C ASN A 152 -5.95 16.57 23.32
N LYS A 153 -5.63 16.39 24.60
CA LYS A 153 -6.13 15.25 25.36
C LYS A 153 -7.66 15.34 25.49
N THR A 154 -8.36 14.48 24.77
CA THR A 154 -9.83 14.37 24.82
C THR A 154 -10.28 12.94 25.08
N CYS A 155 -9.39 11.96 24.98
CA CYS A 155 -9.69 10.60 25.37
C CYS A 155 -9.97 10.51 26.87
N VAL A 156 -10.97 9.70 27.24
CA VAL A 156 -11.22 9.34 28.63
C VAL A 156 -10.30 8.17 28.99
N ASP A 157 -9.52 8.31 30.07
CA ASP A 157 -8.59 7.26 30.55
C ASP A 157 -9.30 5.97 31.01
N SER A 158 -10.63 5.86 30.84
CA SER A 158 -11.50 4.88 31.51
C SER A 158 -11.96 3.69 30.67
N LEU A 159 -11.44 3.47 29.45
CA LEU A 159 -11.93 2.38 28.58
C LEU A 159 -10.87 1.42 28.03
N ILE A 160 -9.61 1.49 28.47
CA ILE A 160 -8.63 0.44 28.15
C ILE A 160 -8.21 -0.20 29.46
N LEU A 161 -8.75 -1.40 29.69
CA LEU A 161 -8.31 -2.34 30.70
C LEU A 161 -6.77 -2.34 30.71
N ALA A 162 -6.22 -2.09 31.89
CA ALA A 162 -4.82 -2.30 32.21
C ALA A 162 -4.47 -3.79 32.02
N ALA A 163 -4.30 -4.21 30.77
CA ALA A 163 -3.92 -5.56 30.42
C ALA A 163 -2.41 -5.68 30.14
N ASP A 164 -1.66 -4.57 30.18
CA ASP A 164 -0.20 -4.67 30.18
C ASP A 164 0.45 -3.48 30.92
N GLU A 165 1.35 -3.77 31.85
CA GLU A 165 2.03 -2.78 32.72
C GLU A 165 2.95 -1.79 31.95
N GLY A 166 3.03 -1.90 30.62
CA GLY A 166 3.90 -1.09 29.76
C GLY A 166 3.23 0.11 29.06
N GLU A 167 1.91 0.20 29.03
CA GLU A 167 1.21 1.18 28.19
C GLU A 167 1.01 2.55 28.87
N ARG A 168 1.88 3.51 28.54
CA ARG A 168 1.80 4.88 29.07
C ARG A 168 0.46 5.54 28.73
N ARG A 169 -0.18 6.15 29.73
CA ARG A 169 -1.44 6.89 29.57
C ARG A 169 -1.25 8.10 28.65
N CYS A 170 -2.33 8.54 28.00
CA CYS A 170 -2.31 9.76 27.21
C CYS A 170 -2.04 10.99 28.10
N GLN A 171 -1.17 11.87 27.62
CA GLN A 171 -0.67 13.05 28.32
C GLN A 171 -1.09 14.32 27.57
N SER A 172 -1.25 15.41 28.31
CA SER A 172 -1.57 16.71 27.72
C SER A 172 -0.40 17.24 26.88
N CYS A 173 -0.68 17.62 25.63
CA CYS A 173 0.30 18.17 24.70
C CYS A 173 0.08 19.67 24.50
N SER A 174 1.11 20.49 24.79
CA SER A 174 1.06 21.95 24.63
C SER A 174 1.75 22.45 23.36
N CYS A 175 2.10 21.56 22.43
CA CYS A 175 2.74 21.95 21.18
C CYS A 175 1.81 22.78 20.29
N ARG A 176 2.40 23.65 19.47
CA ARG A 176 1.68 24.36 18.41
C ARG A 176 1.24 23.37 17.32
N PRO A 177 0.15 23.64 16.60
CA PRO A 177 -0.22 22.86 15.41
C PRO A 177 0.86 23.03 14.34
N MET A 178 1.49 21.94 13.93
CA MET A 178 2.62 21.95 12.96
C MET A 178 2.51 20.86 11.90
N TRP A 179 1.40 20.11 11.90
CA TRP A 179 1.22 18.93 11.08
C TRP A 179 -0.16 18.94 10.43
N CYS A 180 -0.25 18.31 9.25
CA CYS A 180 -1.52 17.94 8.65
C CYS A 180 -1.97 16.56 9.11
N ALA A 181 -3.26 16.24 8.91
CA ALA A 181 -3.84 15.00 9.42
C ALA A 181 -3.17 13.75 8.82
N ARG A 182 -2.80 13.81 7.54
CA ARG A 182 -2.13 12.69 6.84
C ARG A 182 -0.73 12.43 7.39
N CYS A 183 0.08 13.47 7.58
CA CYS A 183 1.42 13.33 8.16
C CYS A 183 1.36 12.84 9.61
N MET A 184 0.39 13.33 10.39
CA MET A 184 0.17 12.83 11.74
C MET A 184 -0.18 11.33 11.75
N GLY A 185 -1.10 10.90 10.87
CA GLY A 185 -1.43 9.47 10.72
C GLY A 185 -0.23 8.62 10.31
N ARG A 186 0.65 9.15 9.45
CA ARG A 186 1.90 8.46 9.05
C ARG A 186 2.86 8.30 10.22
N ILE A 187 3.05 9.35 10.99
CA ILE A 187 3.89 9.30 12.20
C ILE A 187 3.30 8.29 13.18
N PHE A 188 1.99 8.34 13.40
CA PHE A 188 1.30 7.45 14.32
C PHE A 188 1.50 5.97 13.94
N ALA A 189 1.25 5.61 12.67
CA ALA A 189 1.44 4.26 12.16
C ALA A 189 2.89 3.77 12.29
N SER A 190 3.88 4.63 12.03
CA SER A 190 5.31 4.27 12.16
C SER A 190 5.73 3.91 13.59
N LYS A 191 4.92 4.29 14.60
CA LYS A 191 5.18 4.02 16.01
C LYS A 191 4.39 2.82 16.55
N GLN A 192 3.55 2.20 15.72
CA GLN A 192 2.82 1.00 16.10
C GLN A 192 3.65 -0.26 15.88
N ASN A 193 3.25 -1.35 16.54
CA ASN A 193 3.84 -2.67 16.33
C ASN A 193 3.49 -3.17 14.91
N GLN A 194 4.50 -3.27 14.04
CA GLN A 194 4.30 -3.66 12.63
C GLN A 194 3.85 -5.12 12.47
N GLN A 195 3.93 -5.93 13.52
CA GLN A 195 3.48 -7.33 13.52
C GLN A 195 1.97 -7.48 13.79
N THR A 196 1.32 -6.46 14.35
CA THR A 196 -0.11 -6.50 14.74
C THR A 196 -0.88 -5.29 14.19
N PRO A 197 -1.06 -5.20 12.87
CA PRO A 197 -1.69 -4.05 12.20
C PRO A 197 -3.17 -3.85 12.52
N GLU A 198 -3.88 -4.90 12.89
CA GLU A 198 -5.30 -4.89 13.26
C GLU A 198 -5.61 -4.03 14.49
N ILE A 199 -4.64 -3.83 15.38
CA ILE A 199 -4.80 -3.02 16.60
C ILE A 199 -4.16 -1.63 16.52
N TRP A 200 -3.59 -1.23 15.36
CA TRP A 200 -2.91 0.06 15.24
C TRP A 200 -3.78 1.23 15.68
N MET A 201 -5.07 1.24 15.32
CA MET A 201 -5.98 2.35 15.65
C MET A 201 -6.18 2.51 17.17
N ALA A 202 -6.12 1.42 17.93
CA ALA A 202 -6.27 1.41 19.39
C ALA A 202 -4.95 1.75 20.12
N GLY A 203 -3.82 1.73 19.41
CA GLY A 203 -2.51 1.99 19.97
C GLY A 203 -2.28 3.44 20.37
N ARG A 204 -1.03 3.72 20.79
CA ARG A 204 -0.59 5.05 21.22
C ARG A 204 0.72 5.42 20.53
N ALA A 205 0.98 6.70 20.43
CA ALA A 205 2.22 7.21 19.87
C ALA A 205 2.74 8.41 20.70
N PRO A 206 4.06 8.64 20.76
CA PRO A 206 4.60 9.87 21.31
C PRO A 206 4.44 11.01 20.30
N CYS A 207 4.09 12.21 20.78
CA CYS A 207 4.10 13.43 19.97
C CYS A 207 5.48 13.62 19.31
N PRO A 208 5.55 13.90 18.00
CA PRO A 208 6.83 14.06 17.29
C PRO A 208 7.69 15.22 17.82
N THR A 209 7.09 16.15 18.57
CA THR A 209 7.75 17.34 19.10
C THR A 209 8.10 17.19 20.59
N CYS A 210 7.11 16.99 21.46
CA CYS A 210 7.33 16.93 22.92
C CYS A 210 7.32 15.53 23.51
N ARG A 211 7.08 14.49 22.69
CA ARG A 211 6.95 13.08 23.10
C ARG A 211 5.82 12.76 24.08
N ALA A 212 4.93 13.72 24.38
CA ALA A 212 3.69 13.45 25.12
C ALA A 212 2.93 12.31 24.44
N THR A 213 2.57 11.29 25.22
CA THR A 213 1.86 10.11 24.67
C THR A 213 0.43 10.50 24.30
N PHE A 214 -0.05 10.08 23.13
CA PHE A 214 -1.40 10.37 22.66
C PHE A 214 -1.98 9.18 21.89
N CYS A 215 -3.31 9.13 21.78
CA CYS A 215 -4.04 8.16 20.96
C CYS A 215 -4.75 8.86 19.79
N ALA A 216 -5.32 8.10 18.86
CA ALA A 216 -6.00 8.66 17.69
C ALA A 216 -7.17 9.62 18.07
N LEU A 217 -7.81 9.41 19.23
CA LEU A 217 -8.88 10.27 19.75
C LEU A 217 -8.38 11.64 20.21
N ASP A 218 -7.10 11.76 20.60
CA ASP A 218 -6.52 13.02 21.04
C ASP A 218 -6.11 13.94 19.88
N VAL A 219 -6.26 13.50 18.63
CA VAL A 219 -5.95 14.34 17.47
C VAL A 219 -7.22 15.07 17.04
N CYS A 220 -7.17 16.40 17.01
CA CYS A 220 -8.30 17.27 16.69
C CYS A 220 -7.97 18.12 15.46
N PHE A 221 -8.93 18.26 14.54
CA PHE A 221 -8.84 19.30 13.50
C PHE A 221 -8.99 20.69 14.11
N LEU A 222 -8.34 21.68 13.50
CA LEU A 222 -8.46 23.07 13.91
C LEU A 222 -9.80 23.68 13.44
N GLU A 223 -10.50 24.35 14.34
CA GLU A 223 -11.70 25.18 14.07
C GLU A 223 -11.42 26.66 14.25
#